data_AF-A0A378IQD4-F1
#
_entry.id   AF-A0A378IQD4-F1
#
_cell.length_a   1.000
_cell.length_b   1.000
_cell.length_c   1.000
_cell.angle_alpha   90.00
_cell.angle_beta   90.00
_cell.angle_gamma   90.00
#
_symmetry.space_group_name_H-M   'P 1'
#
loop_
_entity.id
_entity.type
_entity.pdbx_description
1 polymer ?
#
loop_
_entity_poly.entity_id
_entity_poly.type
_entity_poly.pdbx_seq_one_letter_code
_entity_poly.pdbx_strand_id
1 'polypeptide(L)'
;MSKRLVWNFEISSDNLLALDTLPLAGRDELRWEARFFWPDDTIITLNGLDEHFLLLPNYQVKHREDCYLLLPNCNYNIKRRRSEPLYKPLLEKTTFCGYSKKINLNDYPSDALLPGSDNLLAADLLNKLQTQSQEIEVIKEALVYKLSTTPTIKLELARLELNERIFFSACIEGHSQLLVTAIANHLLKGQISCDYVNFLKQILAL
;
A
#
# COMPACT_ATOMS: atom_id res chain seq x y z
N MET A 1 22.11 16.56 -3.33
CA MET A 1 22.79 15.77 -2.27
C MET A 1 21.73 15.10 -1.42
N SER A 2 21.84 13.80 -1.19
CA SER A 2 20.83 13.05 -0.42
C SER A 2 21.01 13.21 1.09
N LYS A 3 19.91 13.14 1.84
CA LYS A 3 19.89 13.18 3.31
C LYS A 3 19.11 12.00 3.85
N ARG A 4 19.65 11.33 4.87
CA ARG A 4 18.97 10.22 5.57
C ARG A 4 17.70 10.73 6.25
N LEU A 5 16.59 10.03 6.02
CA LEU A 5 15.29 10.31 6.63
C LEU A 5 15.00 9.34 7.77
N VAL A 6 14.70 8.07 7.44
CA VAL A 6 14.37 7.02 8.39
C VAL A 6 14.70 5.66 7.78
N TRP A 7 15.21 4.73 8.60
CA TRP A 7 15.66 3.41 8.12
C TRP A 7 16.58 3.58 6.89
N ASN A 8 16.23 2.95 5.76
CA ASN A 8 16.95 3.07 4.51
C ASN A 8 16.45 4.16 3.56
N PHE A 9 15.43 4.92 3.97
CA PHE A 9 14.93 6.03 3.16
C PHE A 9 15.81 7.26 3.30
N GLU A 10 16.07 7.87 2.16
CA GLU A 10 16.73 9.15 2.00
C GLU A 10 15.84 10.09 1.18
N ILE A 11 16.05 11.39 1.34
CA ILE A 11 15.46 12.40 0.48
C ILE A 11 16.54 13.03 -0.40
N SER A 12 16.17 13.41 -1.61
CA SER A 12 16.95 14.32 -2.44
C SER A 12 16.11 15.55 -2.78
N SER A 13 16.69 16.73 -2.58
CA SER A 13 16.10 18.02 -2.94
C SER A 13 16.25 18.35 -4.43
N ASP A 14 16.82 17.46 -5.23
CA ASP A 14 16.97 17.67 -6.67
C ASP A 14 15.59 17.61 -7.34
N ASN A 15 15.27 18.65 -8.11
CA ASN A 15 13.96 18.82 -8.78
C ASN A 15 12.79 18.75 -7.79
N LEU A 16 12.66 19.74 -6.91
CA LEU A 16 11.62 19.79 -5.87
C LEU A 16 10.20 19.56 -6.41
N LEU A 17 9.41 18.82 -5.64
CA LEU A 17 8.01 18.57 -5.90
C LEU A 17 7.19 19.83 -5.60
N ALA A 18 6.88 20.59 -6.63
CA ALA A 18 6.01 21.76 -6.55
C ALA A 18 4.53 21.32 -6.50
N LEU A 19 4.02 21.09 -5.29
CA LEU A 19 2.66 20.58 -5.05
C LEU A 19 1.57 21.50 -5.63
N ASP A 20 1.83 22.80 -5.70
CA ASP A 20 0.98 23.83 -6.28
C ASP A 20 0.88 23.77 -7.82
N THR A 21 1.85 23.14 -8.48
CA THR A 21 1.84 22.91 -9.94
C THR A 21 1.22 21.58 -10.35
N LEU A 22 0.83 20.75 -9.38
CA LEU A 22 0.13 19.50 -9.66
C LEU A 22 -1.21 19.78 -10.34
N PRO A 23 -1.67 18.90 -11.24
CA PRO A 23 -2.92 19.11 -11.95
C PRO A 23 -4.09 19.21 -10.97
N LEU A 24 -5.04 20.11 -11.27
CA LEU A 24 -6.32 20.15 -10.57
C LEU A 24 -7.01 18.80 -10.77
N ALA A 25 -7.30 18.13 -9.67
CA ALA A 25 -7.91 16.82 -9.69
C ALA A 25 -9.21 16.80 -8.88
N GLY A 26 -10.21 16.12 -9.44
CA GLY A 26 -11.41 15.74 -8.69
C GLY A 26 -11.10 14.67 -7.64
N ARG A 27 -12.12 14.36 -6.84
CA ARG A 27 -12.07 13.26 -5.88
C ARG A 27 -12.66 12.01 -6.53
N ASP A 28 -11.84 10.99 -6.68
CA ASP A 28 -12.27 9.69 -7.19
C ASP A 28 -13.03 8.90 -6.11
N GLU A 29 -13.93 8.01 -6.53
CA GLU A 29 -14.60 7.06 -5.63
C GLU A 29 -13.61 6.04 -5.07
N LEU A 30 -12.73 5.53 -5.93
CA LEU A 30 -11.69 4.58 -5.57
C LEU A 30 -10.57 5.27 -4.78
N ARG A 31 -9.91 4.48 -3.94
CA ARG A 31 -8.65 4.86 -3.31
C ARG A 31 -7.51 4.24 -4.09
N TRP A 32 -6.71 5.09 -4.72
CA TRP A 32 -5.55 4.69 -5.51
C TRP A 32 -4.33 4.51 -4.62
N GLU A 33 -3.54 3.47 -4.90
CA GLU A 33 -2.28 3.17 -4.22
C GLU A 33 -1.18 2.84 -5.24
N ALA A 34 -0.11 3.62 -5.20
CA ALA A 34 1.18 3.30 -5.81
C ALA A 34 2.10 2.79 -4.71
N ARG A 35 2.44 1.50 -4.71
CA ARG A 35 3.20 0.86 -3.63
C ARG A 35 4.43 0.18 -4.19
N PHE A 36 5.53 0.28 -3.44
CA PHE A 36 6.86 -0.15 -3.85
C PHE A 36 7.50 -0.88 -2.67
N PHE A 37 8.35 -1.87 -2.97
CA PHE A 37 9.01 -2.70 -1.97
C PHE A 37 10.49 -2.89 -2.32
N TRP A 38 11.32 -2.97 -1.28
CA TRP A 38 12.75 -3.20 -1.40
C TRP A 38 13.25 -4.13 -0.28
N PRO A 39 14.31 -4.91 -0.52
CA PRO A 39 15.05 -5.61 0.53
C PRO A 39 15.78 -4.60 1.45
N ASP A 40 16.25 -5.10 2.59
CA ASP A 40 16.82 -4.30 3.68
C ASP A 40 18.24 -3.75 3.41
N ASP A 41 18.91 -4.25 2.38
CA ASP A 41 20.22 -3.78 1.92
C ASP A 41 20.14 -2.59 0.94
N THR A 42 18.93 -2.22 0.50
CA THR A 42 18.74 -1.20 -0.52
C THR A 42 18.56 0.18 0.11
N ILE A 43 19.35 1.17 -0.33
CA ILE A 43 19.12 2.59 -0.01
C ILE A 43 18.06 3.15 -0.95
N ILE A 44 17.04 3.81 -0.41
CA ILE A 44 15.86 4.24 -1.17
C ILE A 44 15.79 5.77 -1.17
N THR A 45 16.00 6.39 -2.32
CA THR A 45 15.95 7.85 -2.45
C THR A 45 14.59 8.33 -2.95
N LEU A 46 13.93 9.14 -2.13
CA LEU A 46 12.74 9.91 -2.48
C LEU A 46 13.16 11.26 -3.09
N ASN A 47 12.84 11.46 -4.36
CA ASN A 47 13.24 12.64 -5.12
C ASN A 47 12.29 13.82 -4.89
N GLY A 48 12.80 15.04 -5.02
CA GLY A 48 11.98 16.25 -4.96
C GLY A 48 11.43 16.58 -3.58
N LEU A 49 12.02 16.03 -2.51
CA LEU A 49 11.64 16.34 -1.13
C LEU A 49 12.70 17.23 -0.48
N ASP A 50 12.25 18.20 0.31
CA ASP A 50 13.11 19.12 1.05
C ASP A 50 13.24 18.72 2.54
N GLU A 51 13.97 19.51 3.31
CA GLU A 51 14.28 19.23 4.71
C GLU A 51 13.05 19.22 5.63
N HIS A 52 11.92 19.79 5.22
CA HIS A 52 10.69 19.71 6.02
C HIS A 52 10.21 18.27 6.19
N PHE A 53 10.56 17.39 5.25
CA PHE A 53 10.26 15.96 5.34
C PHE A 53 11.13 15.23 6.37
N LEU A 54 12.25 15.81 6.83
CA LEU A 54 13.08 15.22 7.91
C LEU A 54 12.47 15.41 9.30
N LEU A 55 11.47 16.29 9.42
CA LEU A 55 10.81 16.61 10.69
C LEU A 55 9.81 15.50 11.06
N LEU A 56 10.29 14.47 11.76
CA LEU A 56 9.47 13.34 12.22
C LEU A 56 8.16 13.72 12.96
N PRO A 57 8.06 14.84 13.71
CA PRO A 57 6.79 15.28 14.29
C PRO A 57 5.66 15.51 13.27
N ASN A 58 5.99 15.70 11.99
CA ASN A 58 4.99 15.87 10.93
C ASN A 58 4.36 14.54 10.48
N TYR A 59 4.84 13.40 10.99
CA TYR A 59 4.39 12.07 10.60
C TYR A 59 3.50 11.45 11.66
N GLN A 60 2.46 10.75 11.21
CA GLN A 60 1.75 9.82 12.06
C GLN A 60 2.50 8.48 12.07
N VAL A 61 2.99 8.08 13.24
CA VAL A 61 3.57 6.74 13.45
C VAL A 61 2.45 5.71 13.63
N LYS A 62 2.58 4.55 12.99
CA LYS A 62 1.67 3.41 13.13
C LYS A 62 2.47 2.13 13.29
N HIS A 63 2.15 1.37 14.33
CA HIS A 63 2.59 0.00 14.50
C HIS A 63 1.41 -0.94 14.27
N ARG A 64 1.62 -2.03 13.52
CA ARG A 64 0.59 -3.00 13.14
C ARG A 64 1.17 -4.39 13.02
N GLU A 65 0.46 -5.34 13.57
CA GLU A 65 0.64 -6.77 13.30
C GLU A 65 -0.60 -7.21 12.53
N ASP A 66 -0.39 -7.70 11.31
CA ASP A 66 -1.46 -8.19 10.44
C ASP A 66 -1.10 -9.62 10.00
N CYS A 67 -2.07 -10.54 9.98
CA CYS A 67 -1.92 -11.86 9.36
C CYS A 67 -2.60 -11.84 7.99
N TYR A 68 -1.85 -12.01 6.91
CA TYR A 68 -2.41 -12.08 5.56
C TYR A 68 -2.86 -13.51 5.23
N LEU A 69 -3.99 -13.63 4.55
CA LEU A 69 -4.56 -14.90 4.12
C LEU A 69 -4.39 -15.03 2.61
N LEU A 70 -3.34 -15.74 2.18
CA LEU A 70 -2.97 -15.85 0.78
C LEU A 70 -3.55 -17.12 0.16
N LEU A 71 -4.25 -16.97 -0.97
CA LEU A 71 -4.72 -18.10 -1.77
C LEU A 71 -3.77 -18.28 -2.96
N PRO A 72 -3.38 -19.52 -3.33
CA PRO A 72 -2.38 -19.74 -4.38
C PRO A 72 -2.80 -19.15 -5.73
N ASN A 73 -4.04 -19.41 -6.15
CA ASN A 73 -4.49 -19.10 -7.52
C ASN A 73 -5.19 -17.75 -7.68
N CYS A 74 -5.22 -16.90 -6.65
CA CYS A 74 -5.85 -15.58 -6.74
C CYS A 74 -5.20 -14.55 -5.82
N ASN A 75 -5.29 -13.27 -6.19
CA ASN A 75 -4.56 -12.18 -5.54
C ASN A 75 -5.49 -11.28 -4.70
N TYR A 76 -6.43 -11.89 -3.97
CA TYR A 76 -7.32 -11.13 -3.09
C TYR A 76 -6.56 -10.56 -1.90
N ASN A 77 -6.72 -9.26 -1.66
CA ASN A 77 -6.08 -8.56 -0.56
C ASN A 77 -6.88 -8.77 0.73
N ILE A 78 -6.60 -9.89 1.40
CA ILE A 78 -7.31 -10.32 2.59
C ILE A 78 -6.33 -10.44 3.74
N LYS A 79 -6.71 -9.86 4.87
CA LYS A 79 -5.96 -10.00 6.10
C LYS A 79 -6.87 -10.15 7.30
N ARG A 80 -6.41 -10.93 8.27
CA ARG A 80 -7.02 -11.06 9.57
C ARG A 80 -6.51 -9.95 10.49
N ARG A 81 -7.43 -9.25 11.13
CA ARG A 81 -7.13 -8.26 12.17
C ARG A 81 -8.10 -8.47 13.32
N ARG A 82 -7.58 -8.68 14.53
CA ARG A 82 -8.40 -9.01 15.71
C ARG A 82 -9.35 -10.19 15.42
N SER A 83 -8.81 -11.23 14.76
CA SER A 83 -9.54 -12.43 14.33
C SER A 83 -10.58 -12.25 13.22
N GLU A 84 -10.76 -11.04 12.67
CA GLU A 84 -11.72 -10.78 11.59
C GLU A 84 -11.06 -10.73 10.21
N PRO A 85 -11.55 -11.48 9.21
CA PRO A 85 -11.06 -11.43 7.84
C PRO A 85 -11.58 -10.17 7.12
N LEU A 86 -10.66 -9.24 6.85
CA LEU A 86 -10.92 -8.01 6.13
C LEU A 86 -10.45 -8.15 4.68
N TYR A 87 -11.38 -8.13 3.74
CA TYR A 87 -11.12 -8.09 2.31
C TYR A 87 -11.05 -6.64 1.84
N LYS A 88 -10.02 -6.31 1.04
CA LYS A 88 -9.87 -5.02 0.38
C LYS A 88 -10.02 -5.22 -1.14
N PRO A 89 -11.20 -4.93 -1.70
CA PRO A 89 -11.46 -5.17 -3.12
C PRO A 89 -10.59 -4.32 -4.03
N LEU A 90 -9.89 -4.98 -4.97
CA LEU A 90 -9.23 -4.32 -6.09
C LEU A 90 -10.25 -4.23 -7.23
N LEU A 91 -10.65 -3.01 -7.61
CA LEU A 91 -11.64 -2.82 -8.67
C LEU A 91 -11.00 -2.40 -10.00
N GLU A 92 -9.89 -1.67 -9.92
CA GLU A 92 -9.16 -1.23 -11.10
C GLU A 92 -7.66 -1.45 -10.92
N LYS A 93 -7.01 -1.88 -12.00
CA LYS A 93 -5.56 -2.02 -12.06
C LYS A 93 -5.04 -1.38 -13.35
N THR A 94 -4.28 -0.31 -13.19
CA THR A 94 -3.48 0.30 -14.25
C THR A 94 -2.01 0.06 -13.92
N THR A 95 -1.16 1.07 -13.99
CA THR A 95 0.14 1.08 -13.29
C THR A 95 -0.04 0.96 -11.78
N PHE A 96 -1.13 1.52 -11.25
CA PHE A 96 -1.45 1.55 -9.82
C PHE A 96 -2.81 0.91 -9.53
N CYS A 97 -3.03 0.58 -8.25
CA CYS A 97 -4.19 -0.17 -7.82
C CYS A 97 -5.29 0.75 -7.27
N GLY A 98 -6.50 0.65 -7.84
CA GLY A 98 -7.70 1.34 -7.39
C GLY A 98 -8.55 0.41 -6.52
N TYR A 99 -8.57 0.69 -5.21
CA TYR A 99 -9.30 -0.13 -4.23
C TYR A 99 -10.60 0.50 -3.79
N SER A 100 -11.59 -0.32 -3.49
CA SER A 100 -12.80 0.12 -2.79
C SER A 100 -12.62 0.05 -1.26
N LYS A 101 -13.71 0.33 -0.53
CA LYS A 101 -13.73 0.22 0.93
C LYS A 101 -13.52 -1.23 1.35
N LYS A 102 -12.84 -1.41 2.49
CA LYS A 102 -12.67 -2.73 3.08
C LYS A 102 -14.00 -3.31 3.52
N ILE A 103 -14.14 -4.61 3.36
CA ILE A 103 -15.29 -5.41 3.73
C ILE A 103 -14.85 -6.38 4.82
N ASN A 104 -15.59 -6.43 5.93
CA ASN A 104 -15.48 -7.55 6.86
C ASN A 104 -16.26 -8.73 6.27
N LEU A 105 -15.56 -9.81 5.91
CA LEU A 105 -16.20 -10.94 5.25
C LEU A 105 -17.20 -11.65 6.18
N ASN A 106 -17.04 -11.56 7.50
CA ASN A 106 -17.99 -12.13 8.45
C ASN A 106 -19.31 -11.37 8.50
N ASP A 107 -19.30 -10.06 8.21
CA ASP A 107 -20.48 -9.19 8.27
C ASP A 107 -21.13 -9.00 6.89
N TYR A 108 -20.51 -9.51 5.82
CA TYR A 108 -21.00 -9.36 4.46
C TYR A 108 -22.02 -10.46 4.14
N PRO A 109 -23.11 -10.16 3.40
CA PRO A 109 -24.11 -11.17 3.05
C PRO A 109 -23.45 -12.35 2.33
N SER A 110 -23.72 -13.57 2.81
CA SER A 110 -23.06 -14.80 2.35
C SER A 110 -23.33 -15.11 0.88
N ASP A 111 -24.50 -14.72 0.38
CA ASP A 111 -25.02 -14.89 -0.97
C ASP A 111 -24.78 -13.66 -1.87
N ALA A 112 -24.14 -12.61 -1.36
CA ALA A 112 -23.74 -11.47 -2.18
C ALA A 112 -22.41 -11.72 -2.88
N LEU A 113 -22.34 -11.25 -4.14
CA LEU A 113 -21.10 -11.24 -4.91
C LEU A 113 -20.13 -10.22 -4.31
N LEU A 114 -18.89 -10.65 -4.09
CA LEU A 114 -17.84 -9.79 -3.60
C LEU A 114 -17.31 -8.91 -4.74
N PRO A 115 -17.24 -7.58 -4.54
CA PRO A 115 -16.69 -6.70 -5.56
C PRO A 115 -15.21 -7.01 -5.80
N GLY A 116 -14.73 -6.86 -7.04
CA GLY A 116 -13.33 -7.16 -7.39
C GLY A 116 -12.93 -8.63 -7.26
N SER A 117 -13.91 -9.52 -7.06
CA SER A 117 -13.75 -10.96 -7.18
C SER A 117 -14.51 -11.42 -8.41
N ASP A 118 -13.98 -12.36 -9.19
CA ASP A 118 -14.55 -12.84 -10.46
C ASP A 118 -15.92 -13.55 -10.24
N ASN A 119 -16.93 -12.79 -9.83
CA ASN A 119 -18.26 -13.23 -9.37
C ASN A 119 -18.23 -14.25 -8.23
N LEU A 120 -17.32 -14.10 -7.26
CA LEU A 120 -17.24 -15.00 -6.10
C LEU A 120 -18.22 -14.57 -5.02
N LEU A 121 -18.96 -15.52 -4.44
CA LEU A 121 -19.80 -15.28 -3.26
C LEU A 121 -18.92 -15.14 -2.02
N ALA A 122 -19.39 -14.36 -1.05
CA ALA A 122 -18.67 -14.18 0.21
C ALA A 122 -18.47 -15.49 0.98
N ALA A 123 -19.49 -16.36 1.00
CA ALA A 123 -19.38 -17.68 1.61
C ALA A 123 -18.31 -18.56 0.94
N ASP A 124 -18.23 -18.53 -0.40
CA ASP A 124 -17.24 -19.31 -1.15
C ASP A 124 -15.82 -18.83 -0.86
N LEU A 125 -15.62 -17.52 -0.76
CA LEU A 125 -14.32 -16.97 -0.39
C LEU A 125 -13.94 -17.38 1.04
N LEU A 126 -14.85 -17.26 2.00
CA LEU A 126 -14.60 -17.68 3.38
C LEU A 126 -14.23 -19.17 3.47
N ASN A 127 -14.96 -20.04 2.77
CA ASN A 127 -14.65 -21.47 2.72
C ASN A 127 -13.28 -21.74 2.08
N LYS A 128 -12.93 -21.05 0.98
CA LYS A 128 -11.60 -21.13 0.37
C LYS A 128 -10.51 -20.69 1.34
N LEU A 129 -10.72 -19.61 2.09
CA LEU A 129 -9.73 -19.14 3.07
C LEU A 129 -9.50 -20.19 4.17
N GLN A 130 -10.57 -20.80 4.69
CA GLN A 130 -10.45 -21.83 5.73
C GLN A 130 -9.72 -23.10 5.27
N THR A 131 -9.87 -23.47 4.01
CA THR A 131 -9.40 -24.77 3.50
C THR A 131 -8.12 -24.69 2.67
N GLN A 132 -7.80 -23.51 2.10
CA GLN A 132 -6.74 -23.37 1.10
C GLN A 132 -5.80 -22.20 1.36
N SER A 133 -6.07 -21.33 2.34
CA SER A 133 -5.18 -20.18 2.54
C SER A 133 -3.90 -20.55 3.28
N GLN A 134 -2.82 -19.90 2.86
CA GLN A 134 -1.59 -19.83 3.62
C GLN A 134 -1.58 -18.53 4.42
N GLU A 135 -1.33 -18.67 5.71
CA GLU A 135 -1.20 -17.54 6.63
C GLU A 135 0.25 -17.00 6.61
N ILE A 136 0.40 -15.69 6.60
CA ILE A 136 1.69 -15.02 6.79
C ILE A 136 1.53 -13.84 7.74
N GLU A 137 2.32 -13.85 8.80
CA GLU A 137 2.42 -12.75 9.73
C GLU A 137 3.31 -11.65 9.17
N VAL A 138 2.84 -10.41 9.28
CA VAL A 138 3.58 -9.24 8.86
C VAL A 138 3.50 -8.19 9.96
N ILE A 139 4.66 -7.91 10.56
CA ILE A 139 4.83 -6.79 11.50
C ILE A 139 5.21 -5.57 10.67
N LYS A 140 4.51 -4.46 10.88
CA LYS A 140 4.71 -3.22 10.14
C LYS A 140 4.82 -2.02 11.06
N GLU A 141 5.92 -1.30 10.90
CA GLU A 141 6.11 0.04 11.41
C GLU A 141 6.01 1.02 10.25
N ALA A 142 5.19 2.06 10.38
CA ALA A 142 4.95 3.00 9.30
C ALA A 142 4.96 4.46 9.77
N LEU A 143 5.61 5.32 9.00
CA LEU A 143 5.48 6.78 9.07
C LEU A 143 4.54 7.25 7.96
N VAL A 144 3.48 7.98 8.32
CA VAL A 144 2.50 8.48 7.36
C VAL A 144 2.49 10.01 7.37
N TYR A 145 2.89 10.60 6.25
CA TYR A 145 2.81 12.04 5.99
C TYR A 145 1.57 12.35 5.15
N LYS A 146 0.88 13.45 5.44
CA LYS A 146 -0.22 13.97 4.61
C LYS A 146 0.30 15.14 3.79
N LEU A 147 0.31 15.01 2.47
CA LEU A 147 0.67 16.09 1.56
C LEU A 147 -0.48 17.12 1.53
N SER A 148 -0.11 18.39 1.37
CA SER A 148 -1.04 19.52 1.29
C SER A 148 -1.70 19.63 -0.09
N THR A 149 -2.29 18.53 -0.57
CA THR A 149 -3.01 18.45 -1.85
C THR A 149 -4.52 18.38 -1.64
N THR A 150 -5.28 18.71 -2.68
CA THR A 150 -6.74 18.55 -2.71
C THR A 150 -7.14 17.73 -3.94
N PRO A 151 -7.68 16.51 -3.78
CA PRO A 151 -7.87 15.77 -2.52
C PRO A 151 -6.52 15.39 -1.86
N THR A 152 -6.56 15.15 -0.54
CA THR A 152 -5.35 14.82 0.23
C THR A 152 -4.72 13.51 -0.22
N ILE A 153 -3.44 13.57 -0.59
CA ILE A 153 -2.57 12.42 -0.84
C ILE A 153 -1.70 12.16 0.39
N LYS A 154 -1.38 10.90 0.64
CA LYS A 154 -0.49 10.48 1.73
C LYS A 154 0.73 9.79 1.18
N LEU A 155 1.86 10.01 1.85
CA LEU A 155 3.08 9.23 1.71
C LEU A 155 3.21 8.35 2.96
N GLU A 156 3.20 7.03 2.78
CA GLU A 156 3.51 6.05 3.82
C GLU A 156 4.89 5.47 3.53
N LEU A 157 5.82 5.60 4.48
CA LEU A 157 7.08 4.87 4.50
C LEU A 157 6.97 3.78 5.57
N ALA A 158 7.36 2.55 5.27
CA ALA A 158 7.23 1.47 6.23
C ALA A 158 8.42 0.51 6.23
N ARG A 159 8.75 0.02 7.43
CA ARG A 159 9.57 -1.17 7.67
C ARG A 159 8.62 -2.34 7.92
N LEU A 160 8.84 -3.41 7.19
CA LEU A 160 8.10 -4.65 7.26
C LEU A 160 9.03 -5.73 7.79
N GLU A 161 8.48 -6.59 8.63
CA GLU A 161 9.14 -7.79 9.09
C GLU A 161 8.21 -8.98 8.83
N LEU A 162 8.71 -9.93 8.07
CA LEU A 162 8.01 -11.16 7.72
C LEU A 162 9.04 -12.31 7.64
N ASN A 163 8.77 -13.41 8.34
CA ASN A 163 9.68 -14.57 8.43
C ASN A 163 11.13 -14.16 8.79
N GLU A 164 11.29 -13.32 9.82
CA GLU A 164 12.59 -12.81 10.31
C GLU A 164 13.39 -11.99 9.28
N ARG A 165 12.79 -11.64 8.14
CA ARG A 165 13.39 -10.80 7.10
C ARG A 165 12.78 -9.41 7.11
N ILE A 166 13.63 -8.43 6.88
CA ILE A 166 13.25 -7.02 6.83
C ILE A 166 13.04 -6.61 5.37
N PHE A 167 11.98 -5.85 5.14
CA PHE A 167 11.73 -5.18 3.87
C PHE A 167 11.31 -3.74 4.12
N PHE A 168 11.55 -2.87 3.15
CA PHE A 168 11.06 -1.50 3.17
C PHE A 168 9.97 -1.32 2.13
N SER A 169 8.98 -0.49 2.42
CA SER A 169 7.96 -0.12 1.46
C SER A 169 7.64 1.35 1.50
N ALA A 170 7.34 1.92 0.33
CA ALA A 170 6.79 3.25 0.19
C ALA A 170 5.42 3.13 -0.49
N CYS A 171 4.46 3.94 -0.07
CA CYS A 171 3.15 3.99 -0.70
C CYS A 171 2.67 5.43 -0.82
N ILE A 172 2.28 5.82 -2.03
CA ILE A 172 1.58 7.06 -2.33
C ILE A 172 0.11 6.70 -2.50
N GLU A 173 -0.77 7.28 -1.68
CA GLU A 173 -2.17 6.88 -1.68
C GLU A 173 -3.15 8.04 -1.50
N GLY A 174 -4.32 7.95 -2.15
CA GLY A 174 -5.40 8.92 -2.00
C GLY A 174 -6.56 8.73 -2.98
N HIS A 175 -7.51 9.65 -2.93
CA HIS A 175 -8.72 9.64 -3.78
C HIS A 175 -8.51 10.46 -5.06
N SER A 176 -7.40 10.25 -5.75
CA SER A 176 -7.14 10.83 -7.07
C SER A 176 -6.04 10.03 -7.75
N GLN A 177 -6.38 9.30 -8.82
CA GLN A 177 -5.43 8.56 -9.63
C GLN A 177 -4.35 9.49 -10.20
N LEU A 178 -4.78 10.65 -10.68
CA LEU A 178 -3.93 11.63 -11.32
C LEU A 178 -2.86 12.17 -10.37
N LEU A 179 -3.25 12.58 -9.16
CA LEU A 179 -2.30 13.06 -8.15
C LEU A 179 -1.39 11.95 -7.65
N VAL A 180 -1.93 10.76 -7.36
CA VAL A 180 -1.13 9.60 -6.95
C VAL A 180 -0.06 9.29 -8.01
N THR A 181 -0.45 9.31 -9.29
CA THR A 181 0.45 9.04 -10.41
C THR A 181 1.54 10.10 -10.55
N ALA A 182 1.16 11.37 -10.54
CA ALA A 182 2.11 12.48 -10.66
C ALA A 182 3.14 12.46 -9.52
N ILE A 183 2.69 12.27 -8.28
CA ILE A 183 3.55 12.24 -7.10
C ILE A 183 4.43 10.99 -7.11
N ALA A 184 3.86 9.80 -7.34
CA ALA A 184 4.65 8.55 -7.34
C ALA A 184 5.76 8.57 -8.41
N ASN A 185 5.43 9.00 -9.63
CA ASN A 185 6.41 9.09 -10.72
C ASN A 185 7.52 10.11 -10.42
N HIS A 186 7.17 11.22 -9.77
CA HIS A 186 8.13 12.23 -9.39
C HIS A 186 9.07 11.74 -8.27
N LEU A 187 8.51 11.20 -7.17
CA LEU A 187 9.28 10.78 -6.00
C LEU A 187 10.16 9.56 -6.28
N LEU A 188 9.64 8.58 -7.02
CA LEU A 188 10.22 7.24 -7.15
C LEU A 188 10.60 6.87 -8.59
N LYS A 189 10.75 7.85 -9.49
CA LYS A 189 11.36 7.75 -10.85
C LYS A 189 11.62 6.33 -11.37
N GLY A 190 10.65 5.76 -12.08
CA GLY A 190 10.83 4.49 -12.81
C GLY A 190 10.90 3.22 -11.94
N GLN A 191 10.74 3.34 -10.62
CA GLN A 191 10.56 2.17 -9.75
C GLN A 191 9.27 1.42 -10.13
N ILE A 192 9.29 0.09 -9.98
CA ILE A 192 8.16 -0.77 -10.35
C ILE A 192 7.21 -0.85 -9.17
N SER A 193 5.95 -0.47 -9.38
CA SER A 193 4.91 -0.63 -8.38
C SER A 193 4.49 -2.10 -8.27
N CYS A 194 4.29 -2.56 -7.04
CA CYS A 194 3.78 -3.89 -6.72
C CYS A 194 2.75 -3.76 -5.59
N ASP A 195 1.62 -4.46 -5.70
CA ASP A 195 0.68 -4.55 -4.59
C ASP A 195 1.16 -5.54 -3.52
N TYR A 196 0.59 -5.39 -2.33
CA TYR A 196 1.02 -6.14 -1.16
C TYR A 196 0.87 -7.65 -1.32
N VAL A 197 -0.17 -8.13 -2.00
CA VAL A 197 -0.43 -9.57 -2.13
C VAL A 197 0.59 -10.20 -3.06
N ASN A 198 0.83 -9.58 -4.22
CA ASN A 198 1.85 -10.05 -5.15
C ASN A 198 3.25 -10.01 -4.53
N PHE A 199 3.59 -8.96 -3.76
CA PHE A 199 4.85 -8.92 -3.01
C PHE A 199 4.98 -10.11 -2.06
N LEU A 200 3.99 -10.37 -1.20
CA LEU A 200 4.07 -11.47 -0.23
C LEU A 200 4.17 -12.84 -0.92
N LYS A 201 3.42 -13.05 -2.00
CA LYS A 201 3.50 -14.29 -2.78
C LYS A 201 4.87 -14.51 -3.40
N GLN A 202 5.49 -13.47 -3.96
CA GLN A 202 6.85 -13.56 -4.49
C GLN A 202 7.86 -13.98 -3.42
N ILE A 203 7.74 -13.44 -2.20
CA ILE A 203 8.63 -13.81 -1.09
C ILE A 203 8.43 -15.26 -0.65
N LEU A 204 7.19 -15.75 -0.70
CA LEU A 204 6.85 -17.13 -0.33
C LEU A 204 6.99 -18.13 -1.48
N ALA A 205 7.33 -17.67 -2.69
CA ALA A 205 7.32 -18.47 -3.92
C ALA A 205 5.96 -19.16 -4.19
N LEU A 206 4.86 -18.42 -3.97
CA LEU A 206 3.47 -18.83 -4.20
C LEU A 206 2.88 -18.28 -5.51
#